data_AF-A0A9P5YWN6-F1
#
_entry.id   AF-A0A9P5YWN6-F1
#
_cell.length_a   1.000
_cell.length_b   1.000
_cell.length_c   1.000
_cell.angle_alpha   90.00
_cell.angle_beta   90.00
_cell.angle_gamma   90.00
#
_symmetry.space_group_name_H-M   'P 1'
#
loop_
_entity.id
_entity.type
_entity.pdbx_description
1 polymer ?
#
loop_
_entity_poly.entity_id
_entity_poly.type
_entity_poly.pdbx_seq_one_letter_code
_entity_poly.pdbx_strand_id
1 'polypeptide(L)'
;MTPRTHRSHRPQQPSGSSFYPQSPPPPSYTSCTSYDPRHQDGRATPAQEQTPLLPKRQNDDPPIDLRHKVFWLVVGALFFVILGYTIQTPLDSYYRQMTRETWKKEIRMHLREERKTREAWRLEQTTHEHWVEGAQAEKSQWEEDRRRRDEQDQRDREEHERRRSEIQWQGLNRGRCIRYGTREYTSILANVPLGFNAVEECANKEHWFNGRDVRPSSCEDPGTCGSVVGRWEIDFNEPDCRPSWNQIVNKGCWPYGSKKRRYDAELVNIGEWESWNEVCSSMSAQYGHVLLPAGQSRCTQCRGKKCGSGYWATWEMQDDSC
;
A
#
# COMPACT_ATOMS: atom_id res chain seq x y z
N MET A 1 73.37 -27.63 4.52
CA MET A 1 72.47 -26.58 5.06
C MET A 1 71.51 -26.19 3.95
N THR A 2 70.28 -26.67 4.03
CA THR A 2 69.21 -26.53 3.02
C THR A 2 68.26 -25.39 3.38
N PRO A 3 67.77 -24.57 2.42
CA PRO A 3 66.78 -23.56 2.71
C PRO A 3 65.36 -24.16 2.72
N ARG A 4 64.61 -23.80 3.76
CA ARG A 4 63.27 -24.28 4.11
C ARG A 4 62.23 -23.46 3.34
N THR A 5 61.48 -24.10 2.46
CA THR A 5 60.33 -23.53 1.74
C THR A 5 59.15 -23.34 2.69
N HIS A 6 58.69 -22.10 2.87
CA HIS A 6 57.45 -21.78 3.58
C HIS A 6 56.24 -21.91 2.64
N ARG A 7 55.37 -22.88 2.97
CA ARG A 7 54.13 -23.21 2.27
C ARG A 7 53.03 -22.26 2.78
N SER A 8 52.48 -21.44 1.90
CA SER A 8 51.33 -20.57 2.18
C SER A 8 50.06 -21.40 2.32
N HIS A 9 49.46 -21.40 3.50
CA HIS A 9 48.14 -21.97 3.76
C HIS A 9 47.07 -20.91 3.45
N ARG A 10 46.22 -21.22 2.48
CA ARG A 10 45.01 -20.45 2.13
C ARG A 10 43.90 -20.81 3.13
N PRO A 11 43.28 -19.85 3.84
CA PRO A 11 42.11 -20.16 4.66
C PRO A 11 40.91 -20.44 3.75
N GLN A 12 40.25 -21.57 4.00
CA GLN A 12 38.97 -21.95 3.39
C GLN A 12 37.87 -20.99 3.87
N GLN A 13 37.11 -20.43 2.94
CA GLN A 13 35.88 -19.70 3.22
C GLN A 13 34.80 -20.68 3.72
N PRO A 14 34.07 -20.37 4.81
CA PRO A 14 32.87 -21.10 5.17
C PRO A 14 31.74 -20.74 4.19
N SER A 15 31.23 -21.74 3.49
CA SER A 15 29.96 -21.68 2.75
C SER A 15 28.80 -21.57 3.74
N GLY A 16 28.46 -20.34 4.10
CA GLY A 16 27.26 -20.01 4.88
C GLY A 16 26.03 -20.11 3.98
N SER A 17 25.33 -21.25 4.03
CA SER A 17 23.98 -21.38 3.52
C SER A 17 23.04 -20.52 4.39
N SER A 18 22.66 -19.36 3.87
CA SER A 18 21.61 -18.52 4.46
C SER A 18 20.25 -19.21 4.31
N PHE A 19 19.84 -19.93 5.35
CA PHE A 19 18.45 -20.29 5.57
C PHE A 19 17.73 -19.06 6.13
N TYR A 20 17.14 -18.24 5.25
CA TYR A 20 16.06 -17.34 5.66
C TYR A 20 14.81 -18.21 5.92
N PRO A 21 14.22 -18.19 7.12
CA PRO A 21 12.88 -18.75 7.29
C PRO A 21 11.92 -17.93 6.43
N GLN A 22 11.31 -18.58 5.44
CA GLN A 22 10.21 -18.00 4.68
C GLN A 22 9.12 -17.63 5.69
N SER A 23 8.79 -16.34 5.74
CA SER A 23 7.64 -15.85 6.49
C SER A 23 6.40 -16.62 6.02
N PRO A 24 5.56 -17.15 6.92
CA PRO A 24 4.33 -17.80 6.53
C PRO A 24 3.46 -16.82 5.73
N PRO A 25 2.74 -17.29 4.70
CA PRO A 25 1.79 -16.44 3.98
C PRO A 25 0.74 -15.90 4.96
N PRO A 26 0.27 -14.66 4.77
CA PRO A 26 -0.77 -14.10 5.62
C PRO A 26 -2.03 -14.97 5.56
N PRO A 27 -2.79 -15.09 6.66
CA PRO A 27 -4.05 -15.80 6.65
C PRO A 27 -5.00 -15.14 5.64
N SER A 28 -5.52 -15.93 4.72
CA SER A 28 -6.63 -15.55 3.86
C SER A 28 -7.85 -15.29 4.73
N TYR A 29 -8.14 -14.02 5.01
CA TYR A 29 -9.41 -13.62 5.60
C TYR A 29 -10.49 -13.81 4.55
N THR A 30 -11.24 -14.91 4.70
CA THR A 30 -12.55 -15.10 4.07
C THR A 30 -13.44 -13.97 4.57
N SER A 31 -13.75 -13.02 3.69
CA SER A 31 -14.69 -11.94 3.94
C SER A 31 -16.09 -12.52 4.17
N CYS A 32 -16.56 -12.48 5.41
CA CYS A 32 -17.94 -12.78 5.72
C CYS A 32 -18.86 -11.62 5.29
N THR A 33 -19.84 -11.97 4.46
CA THR A 33 -21.21 -11.44 4.43
C THR A 33 -21.38 -9.95 4.17
N SER A 34 -21.46 -9.57 2.90
CA SER A 34 -22.27 -8.43 2.46
C SER A 34 -23.73 -8.88 2.34
N TYR A 35 -24.55 -8.49 3.31
CA TYR A 35 -26.00 -8.48 3.24
C TYR A 35 -26.41 -7.21 2.49
N ASP A 36 -27.02 -7.35 1.31
CA ASP A 36 -27.65 -6.25 0.57
C ASP A 36 -29.15 -6.57 0.37
N PRO A 37 -30.08 -5.71 0.83
CA PRO A 37 -31.50 -5.88 0.64
C PRO A 37 -32.00 -5.12 -0.60
N ARG A 38 -32.50 -5.85 -1.60
CA ARG A 38 -33.53 -5.33 -2.54
C ARG A 38 -34.58 -6.41 -2.76
N HIS A 39 -35.78 -6.23 -2.20
CA HIS A 39 -36.93 -5.50 -2.76
C HIS A 39 -37.56 -6.19 -3.98
N GLN A 40 -38.73 -6.80 -3.67
CA GLN A 40 -39.93 -7.03 -4.48
C GLN A 40 -39.80 -7.68 -5.87
N ASP A 41 -40.49 -8.82 -6.05
CA ASP A 41 -41.77 -8.74 -6.76
C ASP A 41 -42.67 -9.97 -6.55
N GLY A 42 -43.96 -9.63 -6.49
CA GLY A 42 -45.19 -10.42 -6.64
C GLY A 42 -45.16 -11.95 -6.62
N ARG A 43 -46.05 -12.52 -5.79
CA ARG A 43 -47.19 -13.25 -6.37
C ARG A 43 -48.31 -13.47 -5.36
N ALA A 44 -49.49 -13.04 -5.77
CA ALA A 44 -50.75 -13.35 -5.13
C ALA A 44 -51.02 -14.87 -5.14
N THR A 45 -51.42 -15.40 -3.99
CA THR A 45 -52.11 -16.69 -3.86
C THR A 45 -53.53 -16.39 -3.38
N PRO A 46 -54.58 -16.71 -4.18
CA PRO A 46 -55.95 -16.68 -3.70
C PRO A 46 -56.23 -18.01 -2.99
N ALA A 47 -56.40 -17.97 -1.67
CA ALA A 47 -56.95 -19.08 -0.93
C ALA A 47 -58.47 -19.12 -1.14
N GLN A 48 -58.86 -20.09 -1.94
CA GLN A 48 -60.20 -20.42 -2.39
C GLN A 48 -60.94 -21.15 -1.25
N GLU A 49 -61.78 -20.45 -0.48
CA GLU A 49 -62.75 -21.09 0.41
C GLU A 49 -63.96 -21.56 -0.41
N GLN A 50 -63.97 -22.85 -0.75
CA GLN A 50 -65.16 -23.56 -1.21
C GLN A 50 -66.04 -23.88 0.00
N THR A 51 -67.18 -23.20 0.12
CA THR A 51 -68.30 -23.65 0.97
C THR A 51 -69.26 -24.48 0.10
N PRO A 52 -69.66 -25.69 0.52
CA PRO A 52 -70.51 -26.55 -0.31
C PRO A 52 -71.98 -26.11 -0.27
N LEU A 53 -72.58 -26.05 -1.47
CA LEU A 53 -74.01 -25.90 -1.70
C LEU A 53 -74.73 -27.17 -1.23
N LEU A 54 -75.74 -27.02 -0.36
CA LEU A 54 -76.73 -28.06 -0.09
C LEU A 54 -78.09 -27.73 -0.76
N PRO A 55 -78.90 -28.77 -1.06
CA PRO A 55 -79.75 -28.79 -2.23
C PRO A 55 -81.18 -28.29 -1.99
N LYS A 56 -81.74 -27.74 -3.06
CA LYS A 56 -83.13 -27.33 -3.25
C LYS A 56 -84.04 -28.58 -3.23
N ARG A 57 -84.95 -28.66 -2.25
CA ARG A 57 -85.95 -29.73 -2.12
C ARG A 57 -87.26 -29.29 -2.79
N GLN A 58 -87.64 -29.97 -3.88
CA GLN A 58 -88.93 -29.84 -4.56
C GLN A 58 -90.00 -30.65 -3.81
N ASN A 59 -91.13 -30.01 -3.59
CA ASN A 59 -92.39 -30.59 -3.11
C ASN A 59 -93.03 -31.44 -4.22
N ASP A 60 -93.75 -32.49 -3.85
CA ASP A 60 -95.08 -32.83 -4.36
C ASP A 60 -95.81 -33.83 -3.43
N ASP A 61 -97.15 -33.82 -3.53
CA ASP A 61 -98.20 -34.69 -2.95
C ASP A 61 -98.92 -34.22 -1.64
N PRO A 62 -100.17 -34.66 -1.39
CA PRO A 62 -101.43 -34.39 -2.08
C PRO A 62 -102.47 -33.76 -1.10
N PRO A 63 -103.68 -33.30 -1.55
CA PRO A 63 -104.58 -32.54 -0.70
C PRO A 63 -105.44 -33.45 0.19
N ILE A 64 -105.34 -33.31 1.52
CA ILE A 64 -106.22 -33.99 2.48
C ILE A 64 -106.72 -33.00 3.55
N ASP A 65 -108.05 -32.80 3.49
CA ASP A 65 -109.03 -32.26 4.44
C ASP A 65 -108.58 -31.31 5.59
N LEU A 66 -108.86 -30.02 5.40
CA LEU A 66 -108.18 -28.87 6.01
C LEU A 66 -108.91 -28.27 7.23
N ARG A 67 -110.17 -28.60 7.52
CA ARG A 67 -110.99 -27.74 8.41
C ARG A 67 -110.92 -28.03 9.92
N HIS A 68 -110.71 -29.28 10.34
CA HIS A 68 -110.56 -29.62 11.76
C HIS A 68 -109.11 -29.58 12.26
N LYS A 69 -108.15 -29.77 11.34
CA LYS A 69 -106.72 -29.61 11.62
C LYS A 69 -106.33 -28.14 11.75
N VAL A 70 -106.88 -27.22 10.94
CA VAL A 70 -106.54 -25.78 11.03
C VAL A 70 -106.94 -25.18 12.37
N PHE A 71 -108.07 -25.58 12.97
CA PHE A 71 -108.47 -25.04 14.27
C PHE A 71 -107.54 -25.48 15.40
N TRP A 72 -107.22 -26.78 15.49
CA TRP A 72 -106.23 -27.28 16.47
C TRP A 72 -104.79 -26.87 16.13
N LEU A 73 -104.46 -26.60 14.86
CA LEU A 73 -103.18 -26.01 14.45
C LEU A 73 -103.09 -24.54 14.83
N VAL A 74 -104.15 -23.75 14.74
CA VAL A 74 -104.14 -22.33 15.12
C VAL A 74 -104.15 -22.19 16.64
N VAL A 75 -104.96 -22.97 17.36
CA VAL A 75 -104.95 -22.98 18.83
C VAL A 75 -103.64 -23.57 19.35
N GLY A 76 -103.15 -24.65 18.74
CA GLY A 76 -101.83 -25.21 19.03
C GLY A 76 -100.71 -24.22 18.71
N ALA A 77 -100.74 -23.54 17.55
CA ALA A 77 -99.74 -22.54 17.17
C ALA A 77 -99.77 -21.32 18.10
N LEU A 78 -100.95 -20.81 18.47
CA LEU A 78 -101.07 -19.72 19.45
C LEU A 78 -100.57 -20.16 20.83
N PHE A 79 -100.89 -21.38 21.27
CA PHE A 79 -100.34 -21.93 22.50
C PHE A 79 -98.82 -22.08 22.43
N PHE A 80 -98.26 -22.58 21.32
CA PHE A 80 -96.81 -22.67 21.12
C PHE A 80 -96.13 -21.32 20.97
N VAL A 81 -96.81 -20.30 20.44
CA VAL A 81 -96.31 -18.92 20.36
C VAL A 81 -96.31 -18.27 21.75
N ILE A 82 -97.39 -18.42 22.53
CA ILE A 82 -97.50 -17.89 23.89
C ILE A 82 -96.54 -18.62 24.83
N LEU A 83 -96.51 -19.96 24.79
CA LEU A 83 -95.58 -20.80 25.56
C LEU A 83 -94.14 -20.56 25.10
N GLY A 84 -93.91 -20.36 23.81
CA GLY A 84 -92.63 -19.96 23.25
C GLY A 84 -92.15 -18.62 23.78
N TYR A 85 -93.01 -17.60 23.83
CA TYR A 85 -92.67 -16.27 24.36
C TYR A 85 -92.44 -16.27 25.88
N THR A 86 -93.26 -17.00 26.64
CA THR A 86 -93.12 -17.09 28.11
C THR A 86 -91.93 -17.95 28.53
N ILE A 87 -91.50 -18.90 27.69
CA ILE A 87 -90.29 -19.71 27.92
C ILE A 87 -89.03 -19.01 27.35
N GLN A 88 -89.13 -18.28 26.23
CA GLN A 88 -88.00 -17.56 25.62
C GLN A 88 -87.53 -16.37 26.45
N THR A 89 -88.42 -15.65 27.12
CA THR A 89 -88.02 -14.46 27.91
C THR A 89 -87.12 -14.80 29.12
N PRO A 90 -87.39 -15.81 29.96
CA PRO A 90 -86.49 -16.20 31.05
C PRO A 90 -85.23 -16.92 30.56
N LEU A 91 -85.33 -17.73 29.48
CA LEU A 91 -84.17 -18.37 28.87
C LEU A 91 -83.21 -17.37 28.22
N ASP A 92 -83.71 -16.32 27.56
CA ASP A 92 -82.90 -15.24 26.98
C ASP A 92 -82.22 -14.39 28.07
N SER A 93 -82.92 -14.12 29.19
CA SER A 93 -82.32 -13.48 30.36
C SER A 93 -81.15 -14.30 30.94
N TYR A 94 -81.33 -15.61 31.10
CA TYR A 94 -80.29 -16.50 31.61
C TYR A 94 -79.10 -16.64 30.64
N TYR A 95 -79.37 -16.84 29.34
CA TYR A 95 -78.34 -16.87 28.30
C TYR A 95 -77.54 -15.58 28.27
N ARG A 96 -78.21 -14.42 28.29
CA ARG A 96 -77.53 -13.11 28.33
C ARG A 96 -76.68 -12.92 29.58
N GLN A 97 -77.09 -13.43 30.74
CA GLN A 97 -76.25 -13.39 31.95
C GLN A 97 -74.99 -14.27 31.80
N MET A 98 -75.14 -15.50 31.31
CA MET A 98 -74.00 -16.38 31.01
C MET A 98 -73.04 -15.75 30.00
N THR A 99 -73.55 -15.17 28.91
CA THR A 99 -72.74 -14.46 27.90
C THR A 99 -72.03 -13.24 28.48
N ARG A 100 -72.66 -12.50 29.39
CA ARG A 100 -72.00 -11.40 30.09
C ARG A 100 -70.87 -11.88 30.98
N GLU A 101 -71.03 -13.01 31.67
CA GLU A 101 -69.97 -13.57 32.52
C GLU A 101 -68.82 -14.17 31.70
N THR A 102 -69.09 -14.85 30.59
CA THR A 102 -68.05 -15.32 29.67
C THR A 102 -67.30 -14.13 29.04
N TRP A 103 -68.03 -13.13 28.58
CA TRP A 103 -67.44 -11.91 28.01
C TRP A 103 -66.62 -11.13 29.05
N LYS A 104 -67.10 -11.01 30.30
CA LYS A 104 -66.31 -10.44 31.41
C LYS A 104 -65.03 -11.23 31.70
N LYS A 105 -65.04 -12.56 31.54
CA LYS A 105 -63.83 -13.40 31.70
C LYS A 105 -62.88 -13.16 30.54
N GLU A 106 -63.37 -13.16 29.30
CA GLU A 106 -62.59 -12.87 28.10
C GLU A 106 -61.96 -11.48 28.15
N ILE A 107 -62.73 -10.44 28.49
CA ILE A 107 -62.21 -9.08 28.70
C ILE A 107 -61.10 -9.08 29.74
N ARG A 108 -61.28 -9.77 30.87
CA ARG A 108 -60.23 -9.86 31.90
C ARG A 108 -58.98 -10.54 31.39
N MET A 109 -59.09 -11.58 30.56
CA MET A 109 -57.94 -12.24 29.95
C MET A 109 -57.27 -11.33 28.93
N HIS A 110 -58.03 -10.70 28.03
CA HIS A 110 -57.52 -9.76 27.03
C HIS A 110 -56.79 -8.59 27.67
N LEU A 111 -57.36 -7.98 28.72
CA LEU A 111 -56.71 -6.89 29.46
C LEU A 111 -55.41 -7.34 30.15
N ARG A 112 -55.32 -8.61 30.59
CA ARG A 112 -54.08 -9.16 31.15
C ARG A 112 -53.03 -9.35 30.06
N GLU A 113 -53.40 -9.83 28.89
CA GLU A 113 -52.49 -9.98 27.74
C GLU A 113 -52.02 -8.63 27.19
N GLU A 114 -52.91 -7.64 27.09
CA GLU A 114 -52.54 -6.27 26.72
C GLU A 114 -51.58 -5.63 27.73
N ARG A 115 -51.76 -5.87 29.03
CA ARG A 115 -50.79 -5.39 30.03
C ARG A 115 -49.43 -6.05 29.85
N LYS A 116 -49.39 -7.37 29.68
CA LYS A 116 -48.13 -8.11 29.46
C LYS A 116 -47.40 -7.64 28.21
N THR A 117 -48.11 -7.43 27.11
CA THR A 117 -47.53 -6.95 25.86
C THR A 117 -47.03 -5.51 25.98
N ARG A 118 -47.78 -4.62 26.62
CA ARG A 118 -47.33 -3.23 26.89
C ARG A 118 -46.13 -3.18 27.83
N GLU A 119 -46.11 -4.02 28.87
CA GLU A 119 -44.98 -4.11 29.79
C GLU A 119 -43.74 -4.66 29.09
N ALA A 120 -43.89 -5.72 28.27
CA ALA A 120 -42.80 -6.26 27.47
C ALA A 120 -42.25 -5.22 26.48
N TRP A 121 -43.12 -4.49 25.79
CA TRP A 121 -42.72 -3.44 24.86
C TRP A 121 -42.02 -2.25 25.55
N ARG A 122 -42.47 -1.87 26.75
CA ARG A 122 -41.78 -0.84 27.55
C ARG A 122 -40.39 -1.31 27.97
N LEU A 123 -40.26 -2.56 28.42
CA LEU A 123 -38.96 -3.13 28.77
C LEU A 123 -38.04 -3.13 27.56
N GLU A 124 -38.53 -3.57 26.40
CA GLU A 124 -37.80 -3.56 25.14
C GLU A 124 -37.32 -2.15 24.76
N GLN A 125 -38.19 -1.14 24.84
CA GLN A 125 -37.79 0.25 24.60
C GLN A 125 -36.68 0.71 25.54
N THR A 126 -36.81 0.48 26.85
CA THR A 126 -35.76 0.88 27.80
C THR A 126 -34.44 0.16 27.55
N THR A 127 -34.48 -1.12 27.18
CA THR A 127 -33.26 -1.87 26.83
C THR A 127 -32.63 -1.35 25.53
N HIS A 128 -33.45 -0.95 24.55
CA HIS A 128 -32.98 -0.37 23.31
C HIS A 128 -32.35 1.00 23.53
N GLU A 129 -33.00 1.88 24.32
CA GLU A 129 -32.47 3.19 24.69
C GLU A 129 -31.11 3.04 25.38
N HIS A 130 -31.00 2.18 26.39
CA HIS A 130 -29.74 1.92 27.08
C HIS A 130 -28.66 1.36 26.14
N TRP A 131 -29.03 0.50 25.19
CA TRP A 131 -28.11 -0.02 24.17
C TRP A 131 -27.62 1.09 23.22
N VAL A 132 -28.53 1.97 22.76
CA VAL A 132 -28.18 3.11 21.89
C VAL A 132 -27.27 4.09 22.62
N GLU A 133 -27.58 4.43 23.86
CA GLU A 133 -26.73 5.31 24.69
C GLU A 133 -25.34 4.70 24.89
N GLY A 134 -25.26 3.40 25.21
CA GLY A 134 -24.00 2.67 25.33
C GLY A 134 -23.20 2.67 24.02
N ALA A 135 -23.85 2.40 22.89
CA ALA A 135 -23.21 2.40 21.57
C ALA A 135 -22.73 3.80 21.16
N GLN A 136 -23.47 4.86 21.48
CA GLN A 136 -23.06 6.24 21.22
C GLN A 136 -21.87 6.65 22.10
N ALA A 137 -21.90 6.30 23.39
CA ALA A 137 -20.80 6.55 24.31
C ALA A 137 -19.52 5.82 23.84
N GLU A 138 -19.64 4.54 23.51
CA GLU A 138 -18.53 3.75 22.96
C GLU A 138 -17.98 4.39 21.67
N LYS A 139 -18.86 4.75 20.72
CA LYS A 139 -18.44 5.41 19.47
C LYS A 139 -17.68 6.71 19.74
N SER A 140 -18.15 7.54 20.66
CA SER A 140 -17.47 8.80 21.01
C SER A 140 -16.09 8.56 21.63
N GLN A 141 -15.93 7.51 22.45
CA GLN A 141 -14.63 7.12 23.00
C GLN A 141 -13.68 6.64 21.91
N TRP A 142 -14.15 5.82 20.96
CA TRP A 142 -13.36 5.36 19.82
C TRP A 142 -12.92 6.50 18.90
N GLU A 143 -13.79 7.49 18.64
CA GLU A 143 -13.45 8.66 17.84
C GLU A 143 -12.38 9.52 18.52
N GLU A 144 -12.48 9.72 19.83
CA GLU A 144 -11.48 10.46 20.59
C GLU A 144 -10.14 9.72 20.69
N ASP A 145 -10.16 8.40 20.87
CA ASP A 145 -8.95 7.56 20.88
C ASP A 145 -8.27 7.52 19.50
N ARG A 146 -9.06 7.46 18.41
CA ARG A 146 -8.54 7.59 17.04
C ARG A 146 -7.90 8.96 16.84
N ARG A 147 -8.57 10.05 17.22
CA ARG A 147 -8.00 11.40 17.12
C ARG A 147 -6.68 11.52 17.89
N ARG A 148 -6.60 10.96 19.10
CA ARG A 148 -5.37 10.96 19.91
C ARG A 148 -4.21 10.21 19.22
N ARG A 149 -4.49 9.05 18.61
CA ARG A 149 -3.49 8.32 17.82
C ARG A 149 -3.05 9.09 16.58
N ASP A 150 -3.99 9.65 15.83
CA ASP A 150 -3.69 10.42 14.62
C ASP A 150 -2.84 11.66 14.95
N GLU A 151 -3.16 12.37 16.03
CA GLU A 151 -2.37 13.52 16.52
C GLU A 151 -0.97 13.12 16.97
N GLN A 152 -0.82 11.96 17.64
CA GLN A 152 0.48 11.44 18.04
C GLN A 152 1.33 11.03 16.83
N ASP A 153 0.74 10.28 15.89
CA ASP A 153 1.39 9.87 14.65
C ASP A 153 1.84 11.07 13.83
N GLN A 154 1.03 12.15 13.79
CA GLN A 154 1.39 13.39 13.12
C GLN A 154 2.60 14.05 13.80
N ARG A 155 2.60 14.18 15.13
CA ARG A 155 3.73 14.74 15.88
C ARG A 155 5.01 13.95 15.67
N ASP A 156 4.91 12.62 15.68
CA ASP A 156 6.06 11.74 15.49
C ASP A 156 6.63 11.87 14.07
N ARG A 157 5.76 12.03 13.04
CA ARG A 157 6.19 12.31 11.66
C ARG A 157 6.88 13.67 11.53
N GLU A 158 6.26 14.72 12.07
CA GLU A 158 6.82 16.09 12.04
C GLU A 158 8.17 16.15 12.76
N GLU A 159 8.30 15.48 13.91
CA GLU A 159 9.58 15.39 14.62
C GLU A 159 10.61 14.61 13.82
N HIS A 160 10.23 13.48 13.20
CA HIS A 160 11.13 12.69 12.36
C HIS A 160 11.62 13.49 11.13
N GLU A 161 10.76 14.28 10.49
CA GLU A 161 11.12 15.19 9.39
C GLU A 161 12.04 16.32 9.86
N ARG A 162 11.72 16.94 11.00
CA ARG A 162 12.58 17.96 11.62
C ARG A 162 13.98 17.41 11.87
N ARG A 163 14.08 16.22 12.47
CA ARG A 163 15.36 15.55 12.73
C ARG A 163 16.12 15.22 11.42
N ARG A 164 15.42 14.80 10.35
CA ARG A 164 16.05 14.61 9.02
C ARG A 164 16.57 15.91 8.41
N SER A 165 15.89 17.04 8.65
CA SER A 165 16.30 18.35 8.10
C SER A 165 17.60 18.88 8.70
N GLU A 166 17.97 18.44 9.91
CA GLU A 166 19.22 18.82 10.58
C GLU A 166 20.46 18.15 9.96
N ILE A 167 20.26 17.05 9.22
CA ILE A 167 21.31 16.34 8.48
C ILE A 167 21.79 17.25 7.36
N GLN A 168 23.11 17.44 7.24
CA GLN A 168 23.68 18.33 6.23
C GLN A 168 25.05 17.86 5.76
N TRP A 169 25.37 18.19 4.51
CA TRP A 169 26.71 18.04 3.96
C TRP A 169 27.64 19.11 4.54
N GLN A 170 28.81 18.71 5.01
CA GLN A 170 29.83 19.60 5.56
C GLN A 170 31.18 19.38 4.88
N GLY A 171 31.93 20.47 4.72
CA GLY A 171 33.29 20.44 4.20
C GLY A 171 33.38 19.81 2.81
N LEU A 172 32.63 20.35 1.83
CA LEU A 172 32.76 19.92 0.45
C LEU A 172 34.20 20.12 -0.01
N ASN A 173 34.89 19.00 -0.23
CA ASN A 173 36.25 18.95 -0.71
C ASN A 173 36.24 18.68 -2.21
N ARG A 174 36.82 19.63 -2.95
CA ARG A 174 37.04 19.51 -4.39
C ARG A 174 38.28 18.65 -4.60
N GLY A 175 38.05 17.38 -4.96
CA GLY A 175 39.11 16.42 -5.22
C GLY A 175 39.77 16.61 -6.59
N ARG A 176 40.47 15.55 -7.02
CA ARG A 176 41.25 15.51 -8.25
C ARG A 176 40.40 15.13 -9.46
N CYS A 177 40.91 15.39 -10.66
CA CYS A 177 40.33 14.89 -11.90
C CYS A 177 40.63 13.40 -12.04
N ILE A 178 39.61 12.56 -12.04
CA ILE A 178 39.76 11.10 -12.08
C ILE A 178 39.68 10.53 -13.50
N ARG A 179 39.09 11.28 -14.44
CA ARG A 179 39.03 10.99 -15.89
C ARG A 179 38.70 12.27 -16.67
N TYR A 180 38.80 12.22 -17.99
CA TYR A 180 38.51 13.36 -18.85
C TYR A 180 37.11 13.92 -18.60
N GLY A 181 37.05 15.20 -18.24
CA GLY A 181 35.81 15.90 -17.92
C GLY A 181 35.15 15.47 -16.61
N THR A 182 35.78 14.62 -15.78
CA THR A 182 35.21 14.16 -14.51
C THR A 182 36.10 14.47 -13.31
N ARG A 183 35.49 15.10 -12.30
CA ARG A 183 36.11 15.42 -11.03
C ARG A 183 35.49 14.61 -9.89
N GLU A 184 36.34 14.17 -8.98
CA GLU A 184 35.90 13.60 -7.71
C GLU A 184 35.62 14.72 -6.70
N TYR A 185 34.49 14.63 -6.01
CA TYR A 185 34.16 15.47 -4.86
C TYR A 185 33.91 14.58 -3.65
N THR A 186 34.27 15.06 -2.47
CA THR A 186 33.97 14.37 -1.21
C THR A 186 33.38 15.34 -0.20
N SER A 187 32.52 14.87 0.69
CA SER A 187 31.93 15.68 1.77
C SER A 187 31.50 14.76 2.91
N ILE A 188 31.51 15.29 4.13
CA ILE A 188 31.08 14.56 5.32
C ILE A 188 29.61 14.84 5.55
N LEU A 189 28.80 13.79 5.68
CA LEU A 189 27.44 13.88 6.18
C LEU A 189 27.49 14.03 7.69
N ALA A 190 27.05 15.20 8.18
CA ALA A 190 27.06 15.54 9.60
C ALA A 190 25.64 15.60 10.17
N ASN A 191 25.56 15.62 11.50
CA ASN A 191 24.32 15.74 12.28
C ASN A 191 23.30 14.63 12.02
N VAL A 192 23.74 13.40 11.74
CA VAL A 192 22.84 12.26 11.63
C VAL A 192 22.28 11.93 13.02
N PRO A 193 20.96 12.06 13.25
CA PRO A 193 20.39 11.82 14.57
C PRO A 193 20.50 10.34 14.97
N LEU A 194 20.61 10.08 16.28
CA LEU A 194 20.61 8.71 16.81
C LEU A 194 19.36 7.94 16.36
N GLY A 195 19.55 6.71 15.89
CA GLY A 195 18.49 5.85 15.36
C GLY A 195 18.33 5.90 13.83
N PHE A 196 18.97 6.85 13.14
CA PHE A 196 19.04 6.86 11.68
C PHE A 196 20.24 6.05 11.18
N ASN A 197 20.08 5.42 10.01
CA ASN A 197 21.18 4.77 9.32
C ASN A 197 21.95 5.80 8.49
N ALA A 198 23.12 6.22 8.96
CA ALA A 198 23.91 7.27 8.32
C ALA A 198 24.32 6.95 6.87
N VAL A 199 24.54 5.67 6.53
CA VAL A 199 24.89 5.25 5.17
C VAL A 199 23.70 5.37 4.23
N GLU A 200 22.51 5.00 4.70
CA GLU A 200 21.26 5.14 3.94
C GLU A 200 20.89 6.62 3.74
N GLU A 201 21.03 7.45 4.78
CA GLU A 201 20.83 8.89 4.67
C GLU A 201 21.85 9.54 3.72
N CYS A 202 23.10 9.07 3.72
CA CYS A 202 24.12 9.51 2.76
C CYS A 202 23.71 9.20 1.31
N ALA A 203 23.29 7.96 1.04
CA ALA A 203 22.94 7.53 -0.32
C ALA A 203 21.74 8.28 -0.91
N ASN A 204 20.79 8.69 -0.05
CA ASN A 204 19.58 9.38 -0.47
C ASN A 204 19.72 10.90 -0.52
N LYS A 205 20.70 11.48 0.18
CA LYS A 205 20.84 12.94 0.26
C LYS A 205 21.58 13.51 -0.95
N GLU A 206 20.95 14.47 -1.60
CA GLU A 206 21.49 15.13 -2.78
C GLU A 206 22.41 16.30 -2.40
N HIS A 207 23.29 16.68 -3.33
CA HIS A 207 24.09 17.89 -3.25
C HIS A 207 24.07 18.65 -4.57
N TRP A 208 24.09 19.98 -4.50
CA TRP A 208 24.00 20.85 -5.67
C TRP A 208 25.37 21.04 -6.32
N PHE A 209 25.53 20.50 -7.52
CA PHE A 209 26.74 20.67 -8.34
C PHE A 209 26.39 21.32 -9.68
N ASN A 210 27.05 22.44 -10.00
CA ASN A 210 27.02 23.06 -11.33
C ASN A 210 25.61 23.17 -11.99
N GLY A 211 24.57 23.44 -11.20
CA GLY A 211 23.20 23.60 -11.71
C GLY A 211 22.28 22.38 -11.58
N ARG A 212 22.71 21.27 -10.96
CA ARG A 212 21.88 20.08 -10.75
C ARG A 212 22.12 19.42 -9.39
N ASP A 213 21.07 18.82 -8.85
CA ASP A 213 21.15 17.97 -7.66
C ASP A 213 21.68 16.57 -8.03
N VAL A 214 22.70 16.11 -7.32
CA VAL A 214 23.35 14.82 -7.57
C VAL A 214 23.50 14.05 -6.27
N ARG A 215 23.11 12.78 -6.28
CA ARG A 215 23.36 11.83 -5.18
C ARG A 215 24.81 11.33 -5.20
N PRO A 216 25.39 11.01 -4.05
CA PRO A 216 26.73 10.44 -4.00
C PRO A 216 26.77 9.10 -4.75
N SER A 217 27.88 8.85 -5.44
CA SER A 217 28.20 7.59 -6.10
C SER A 217 28.55 6.50 -5.09
N SER A 218 29.13 6.88 -3.95
CA SER A 218 29.41 5.97 -2.85
C SER A 218 29.38 6.68 -1.49
N CYS A 219 29.12 5.90 -0.44
CA CYS A 219 29.06 6.34 0.94
C CYS A 219 29.92 5.42 1.79
N GLU A 220 30.90 5.98 2.50
CA GLU A 220 31.83 5.22 3.35
C GLU A 220 31.70 5.67 4.80
N ASP A 221 31.51 4.71 5.70
CA ASP A 221 31.54 4.94 7.15
C ASP A 221 32.97 4.72 7.66
N PRO A 222 33.74 5.77 7.98
CA PRO A 222 35.08 5.65 8.55
C PRO A 222 35.08 5.10 10.00
N GLY A 223 33.92 4.77 10.57
CA GLY A 223 33.79 4.23 11.93
C GLY A 223 34.00 5.28 13.03
N THR A 224 34.08 6.56 12.67
CA THR A 224 34.34 7.65 13.61
C THR A 224 33.05 8.44 13.83
N CYS A 225 32.45 8.27 15.03
CA CYS A 225 31.37 9.11 15.56
C CYS A 225 30.13 9.27 14.65
N GLY A 226 29.75 8.24 13.88
CA GLY A 226 28.54 8.29 13.04
C GLY A 226 28.60 9.28 11.89
N SER A 227 29.80 9.75 11.52
CA SER A 227 30.03 10.52 10.31
C SER A 227 30.16 9.57 9.12
N VAL A 228 29.59 9.94 7.97
CA VAL A 228 29.72 9.17 6.72
C VAL A 228 30.28 10.09 5.65
N VAL A 229 31.22 9.61 4.85
CA VAL A 229 31.81 10.36 3.75
C VAL A 229 31.08 10.00 2.46
N GLY A 230 30.41 10.98 1.86
CA GLY A 230 29.87 10.87 0.50
C GLY A 230 30.95 11.18 -0.53
N ARG A 231 30.96 10.42 -1.63
CA ARG A 231 31.80 10.70 -2.81
C ARG A 231 30.93 10.88 -4.06
N TRP A 232 31.29 11.85 -4.90
CA TRP A 232 30.63 12.09 -6.18
C TRP A 232 31.66 12.08 -7.31
N GLU A 233 31.27 11.48 -8.44
CA GLU A 233 32.01 11.57 -9.70
C GLU A 233 31.25 12.47 -10.67
N ILE A 234 31.64 13.74 -10.74
CA ILE A 234 30.94 14.80 -11.48
C ILE A 234 31.55 14.93 -12.86
N ASP A 235 30.81 14.53 -13.90
CA ASP A 235 31.27 14.42 -15.31
C ASP A 235 30.83 15.59 -16.23
N PHE A 236 30.29 16.65 -15.64
CA PHE A 236 29.64 17.75 -16.34
C PHE A 236 30.11 19.09 -15.77
N ASN A 237 30.28 20.07 -16.65
CA ASN A 237 30.67 21.43 -16.29
C ASN A 237 31.93 21.50 -15.40
N GLU A 238 32.88 20.58 -15.61
CA GLU A 238 34.21 20.58 -15.00
C GLU A 238 35.27 21.02 -16.01
N PRO A 239 35.38 22.33 -16.33
CA PRO A 239 36.35 22.83 -17.32
C PRO A 239 37.79 22.51 -16.90
N ASP A 240 38.06 22.55 -15.60
CA ASP A 240 39.35 22.22 -15.02
C ASP A 240 39.70 20.73 -15.10
N CYS A 241 38.86 19.86 -15.67
CA CYS A 241 39.21 18.46 -15.95
C CYS A 241 39.19 18.16 -17.46
N ARG A 242 39.23 19.21 -18.29
CA ARG A 242 39.21 19.10 -19.75
C ARG A 242 40.48 19.69 -20.37
N PRO A 243 41.63 19.02 -20.18
CA PRO A 243 42.83 19.37 -20.92
C PRO A 243 42.60 19.11 -22.41
N SER A 244 43.45 19.68 -23.27
CA SER A 244 43.33 19.55 -24.72
C SER A 244 44.60 18.97 -25.33
N TRP A 245 44.46 18.30 -26.47
CA TRP A 245 45.61 17.94 -27.28
C TRP A 245 46.13 19.16 -28.03
N ASN A 246 47.45 19.40 -27.97
CA ASN A 246 48.09 20.48 -28.73
C ASN A 246 48.25 20.09 -30.20
N GLN A 247 49.26 19.29 -30.51
CA GLN A 247 49.48 18.73 -31.85
C GLN A 247 49.58 17.21 -31.77
N ILE A 248 48.79 16.52 -32.59
CA ILE A 248 48.90 15.08 -32.80
C ILE A 248 49.85 14.84 -33.97
N VAL A 249 50.90 14.05 -33.73
CA VAL A 249 51.99 13.78 -34.67
C VAL A 249 51.99 12.30 -35.01
N ASN A 250 51.85 11.98 -36.30
CA ASN A 250 52.07 10.63 -36.82
C ASN A 250 53.58 10.35 -36.89
N LYS A 251 54.06 9.39 -36.09
CA LYS A 251 55.47 8.97 -36.05
C LYS A 251 55.80 7.88 -37.06
N GLY A 252 54.83 7.44 -37.86
CA GLY A 252 54.99 6.36 -38.83
C GLY A 252 54.93 4.97 -38.19
N CYS A 253 55.40 3.98 -38.95
CA CYS A 253 55.42 2.58 -38.52
C CYS A 253 56.42 2.36 -37.38
N TRP A 254 55.99 1.78 -36.27
CA TRP A 254 56.82 1.58 -35.08
C TRP A 254 56.37 0.38 -34.23
N PRO A 255 57.28 -0.55 -33.90
CA PRO A 255 58.59 -0.79 -34.51
C PRO A 255 58.48 -1.20 -35.99
N TYR A 256 59.57 -1.12 -36.77
CA TYR A 256 59.57 -1.59 -38.17
C TYR A 256 59.15 -3.07 -38.27
N GLY A 257 58.22 -3.38 -39.20
CA GLY A 257 57.69 -4.73 -39.43
C GLY A 257 56.69 -5.22 -38.38
N SER A 258 56.27 -4.38 -37.43
CA SER A 258 55.30 -4.75 -36.39
C SER A 258 53.84 -4.63 -36.83
N LYS A 259 53.56 -4.12 -38.04
CA LYS A 259 52.21 -3.77 -38.48
C LYS A 259 51.50 -2.78 -37.56
N LYS A 260 52.26 -1.91 -36.89
CA LYS A 260 51.74 -0.88 -36.00
C LYS A 260 52.24 0.49 -36.41
N ARG A 261 51.35 1.47 -36.31
CA ARG A 261 51.65 2.89 -36.50
C ARG A 261 51.54 3.64 -35.18
N ARG A 262 52.52 4.50 -34.91
CA ARG A 262 52.58 5.29 -33.69
C ARG A 262 52.09 6.71 -33.91
N TYR A 263 51.26 7.20 -33.00
CA TYR A 263 50.84 8.59 -32.89
C TYR A 263 51.24 9.13 -31.52
N ASP A 264 51.77 10.35 -31.48
CA ASP A 264 52.10 11.05 -30.24
C ASP A 264 51.32 12.37 -30.18
N ALA A 265 50.81 12.74 -29.01
CA ALA A 265 50.18 14.04 -28.79
C ALA A 265 50.62 14.66 -27.46
N GLU A 266 50.90 15.95 -27.47
CA GLU A 266 51.18 16.71 -26.25
C GLU A 266 49.86 17.14 -25.60
N LEU A 267 49.76 16.92 -24.29
CA LEU A 267 48.64 17.34 -23.46
C LEU A 267 48.91 18.73 -22.88
N VAL A 268 48.01 19.67 -23.14
CA VAL A 268 48.08 21.07 -22.66
C VAL A 268 46.84 21.42 -21.83
N ASN A 269 46.86 22.57 -21.17
CA ASN A 269 45.81 23.04 -20.25
C ASN A 269 45.56 22.08 -19.08
N ILE A 270 46.63 21.42 -18.65
CA ILE A 270 46.70 20.63 -17.43
C ILE A 270 47.11 21.57 -16.30
N GLY A 271 46.30 21.64 -15.25
CA GLY A 271 46.71 22.28 -14.01
C GLY A 271 47.71 21.41 -13.24
N GLU A 272 48.06 21.83 -12.03
CA GLU A 272 48.89 21.05 -11.11
C GLU A 272 48.08 19.87 -10.54
N TRP A 273 47.89 18.82 -11.35
CA TRP A 273 47.14 17.64 -10.92
C TRP A 273 48.10 16.45 -10.82
N GLU A 274 48.07 15.76 -9.69
CA GLU A 274 48.77 14.48 -9.53
C GLU A 274 48.20 13.41 -10.49
N SER A 275 46.92 13.51 -10.84
CA SER A 275 46.18 12.53 -11.65
C SER A 275 46.07 12.86 -13.15
N TRP A 276 47.02 13.60 -13.69
CA TRP A 276 47.05 13.91 -15.13
C TRP A 276 47.11 12.65 -16.00
N ASN A 277 47.69 11.55 -15.47
CA ASN A 277 47.88 10.29 -16.19
C ASN A 277 46.55 9.57 -16.45
N GLU A 278 45.66 9.55 -15.45
CA GLU A 278 44.31 8.99 -15.52
C GLU A 278 43.43 9.81 -16.47
N VAL A 279 43.54 11.14 -16.43
CA VAL A 279 42.86 12.02 -17.39
C VAL A 279 43.38 11.76 -18.81
N CYS A 280 44.70 11.77 -19.00
CA CYS A 280 45.35 11.52 -20.28
C CYS A 280 44.90 10.18 -20.88
N SER A 281 44.90 9.11 -20.08
CA SER A 281 44.52 7.77 -20.54
C SER A 281 43.04 7.63 -20.88
N SER A 282 42.16 8.46 -20.34
CA SER A 282 40.72 8.44 -20.63
C SER A 282 40.30 9.36 -21.79
N MET A 283 41.24 10.08 -22.39
CA MET A 283 40.98 10.95 -23.53
C MET A 283 41.10 10.19 -24.86
N SER A 284 40.15 10.45 -25.75
CA SER A 284 40.29 10.09 -27.16
C SER A 284 40.91 11.23 -27.97
N ALA A 285 41.40 10.92 -29.16
CA ALA A 285 41.91 11.89 -30.10
C ALA A 285 41.48 11.53 -31.53
N GLN A 286 41.53 12.51 -32.44
CA GLN A 286 41.23 12.30 -33.86
C GLN A 286 42.37 12.86 -34.70
N TYR A 287 42.91 12.04 -35.61
CA TYR A 287 43.93 12.45 -36.57
C TYR A 287 43.44 12.17 -38.00
N GLY A 288 42.93 13.20 -38.67
CA GLY A 288 42.27 13.04 -39.96
C GLY A 288 41.09 12.07 -39.87
N HIS A 289 41.16 10.94 -40.58
CA HIS A 289 40.15 9.88 -40.54
C HIS A 289 40.42 8.80 -39.49
N VAL A 290 41.54 8.88 -38.76
CA VAL A 290 41.95 7.89 -37.76
C VAL A 290 41.42 8.31 -36.39
N LEU A 291 40.60 7.46 -35.79
CA LEU A 291 40.17 7.59 -34.40
C LEU A 291 41.21 6.94 -33.48
N LEU A 292 41.71 7.72 -32.52
CA LEU A 292 42.60 7.26 -31.47
C LEU A 292 41.76 7.07 -30.19
N PRO A 293 41.39 5.83 -29.84
CA PRO A 293 40.43 5.57 -28.78
C PRO A 293 41.00 5.90 -27.39
N ALA A 294 40.09 6.28 -26.49
CA ALA A 294 40.38 6.38 -25.06
C ALA A 294 40.79 5.00 -24.49
N GLY A 295 41.61 5.01 -23.44
CA GLY A 295 42.10 3.83 -22.74
C GLY A 295 43.28 3.11 -23.41
N GLN A 296 43.59 3.44 -24.67
CA GLN A 296 44.71 2.82 -25.41
C GLN A 296 45.98 3.66 -25.44
N SER A 297 45.91 4.93 -25.05
CA SER A 297 47.08 5.79 -24.97
C SER A 297 47.98 5.38 -23.82
N ARG A 298 49.28 5.27 -24.08
CA ARG A 298 50.31 5.28 -23.05
C ARG A 298 50.69 6.72 -22.73
N CYS A 299 50.45 7.13 -21.48
CA CYS A 299 50.72 8.48 -21.02
C CYS A 299 52.07 8.56 -20.31
N THR A 300 52.90 9.53 -20.69
CA THR A 300 54.26 9.68 -20.17
C THR A 300 54.63 11.14 -19.94
N GLN A 301 55.37 11.41 -18.86
CA GLN A 301 55.96 12.73 -18.65
C GLN A 301 57.34 12.75 -19.31
N CYS A 302 57.53 13.60 -20.33
CA CYS A 302 58.84 13.86 -20.89
C CYS A 302 59.53 14.97 -20.10
N ARG A 303 60.74 14.68 -19.59
CA ARG A 303 61.65 15.67 -19.00
C ARG A 303 62.99 15.57 -19.73
N GLY A 304 63.10 16.18 -20.91
CA GLY A 304 64.37 16.14 -21.64
C GLY A 304 64.45 17.03 -22.87
N LYS A 305 65.69 17.35 -23.27
CA LYS A 305 65.97 18.19 -24.46
C LYS A 305 65.36 17.65 -25.76
N LYS A 306 65.05 16.34 -25.83
CA LYS A 306 64.57 15.66 -27.06
C LYS A 306 63.05 15.74 -27.29
N CYS A 307 62.24 15.84 -26.24
CA CYS A 307 60.77 15.92 -26.36
C CYS A 307 60.14 17.06 -25.55
N GLY A 308 60.96 17.99 -25.06
CA GLY A 308 60.51 19.12 -24.25
C GLY A 308 60.21 18.74 -22.80
N SER A 309 59.70 19.70 -22.04
CA SER A 309 59.08 19.47 -20.73
C SER A 309 57.57 19.45 -20.93
N GLY A 310 56.94 18.30 -20.79
CA GLY A 310 55.50 18.18 -21.02
C GLY A 310 54.96 16.78 -20.78
N TYR A 311 53.66 16.65 -20.94
CA TYR A 311 52.93 15.42 -20.74
C TYR A 311 52.42 14.94 -22.10
N TRP A 312 52.66 13.68 -22.41
CA TRP A 312 52.46 13.14 -23.75
C TRP A 312 51.64 11.86 -23.70
N ALA A 313 50.74 11.71 -24.66
CA ALA A 313 50.03 10.47 -24.95
C ALA A 313 50.60 9.83 -26.22
N THR A 314 50.76 8.51 -26.20
CA THR A 314 51.21 7.71 -27.33
C THR A 314 50.21 6.61 -27.63
N TRP A 315 49.74 6.51 -28.88
CA TRP A 315 48.91 5.42 -29.37
C TRP A 315 49.70 4.56 -30.35
N GLU A 316 49.59 3.24 -30.22
CA GLU A 316 50.13 2.27 -31.19
C GLU A 316 48.96 1.54 -31.85
N MET A 317 48.56 2.00 -33.03
CA MET A 317 47.41 1.49 -33.76
C MET A 317 47.83 0.41 -34.74
N GLN A 318 47.01 -0.62 -34.90
CA GLN A 318 47.21 -1.63 -35.92
C GLN A 318 47.07 -0.99 -37.32
N ASP A 319 48.03 -1.23 -38.19
CA ASP A 319 48.07 -0.70 -39.56
C ASP A 319 48.82 -1.70 -40.45
N ASP A 320 48.10 -2.37 -41.36
CA ASP A 320 48.67 -3.37 -42.27
C ASP A 320 49.52 -2.76 -43.41
N SER A 321 49.54 -1.44 -43.54
CA SER A 321 50.50 -0.75 -44.40
C SER A 321 51.89 -0.64 -43.76
N CYS A 322 51.98 -0.93 -42.47
CA CYS A 322 53.20 -1.22 -41.73
C CYS A 322 53.42 -2.75 -41.66
#